data_AF-A0A2H9MRX5-F1
#
_entry.id   AF-A0A2H9MRX5-F1
#
_cell.length_a   1.000
_cell.length_b   1.000
_cell.length_c   1.000
_cell.angle_alpha   90.00
_cell.angle_beta   90.00
_cell.angle_gamma   90.00
#
_symmetry.space_group_name_H-M   'P 1'
#
loop_
_entity.id
_entity.type
_entity.pdbx_description
1 polymer ?
#
loop_
_entity_poly.entity_id
_entity_poly.type
_entity_poly.pdbx_seq_one_letter_code
_entity_poly.pdbx_strand_id
1 'polypeptide(L)'
;EIVRIITSRRKVWVDTMMKEELGLIEDEKNPMDSSVSTFIGFNLIGLIPLIPFMIFMMIGTDANSEAFVYSTISIIVAFFLVGMIKGKIVKKSKIRAGIYTLIIGGVASIVAYSVGYGLQSMVM
;
A
#
# COMPACT_ATOMS: atom_id res chain seq x y z
N GLU A 1 22.36 -13.35 -41.32
CA GLU A 1 22.34 -11.93 -41.71
C GLU A 1 21.88 -11.01 -40.58
N ILE A 2 20.72 -11.27 -39.96
CA ILE A 2 20.16 -10.51 -38.83
C ILE A 2 21.13 -10.36 -37.65
N VAL A 3 21.78 -11.46 -37.21
CA VAL A 3 22.75 -11.42 -36.11
C VAL A 3 23.90 -10.46 -36.41
N ARG A 4 24.42 -10.47 -37.65
CA ARG A 4 25.53 -9.58 -38.06
C ARG A 4 25.12 -8.10 -37.99
N ILE A 5 23.87 -7.79 -38.34
CA ILE A 5 23.30 -6.44 -38.25
C ILE A 5 23.18 -6.01 -36.77
N ILE A 6 22.63 -6.87 -35.91
CA ILE A 6 22.49 -6.59 -34.46
C ILE A 6 23.86 -6.41 -33.80
N THR A 7 24.81 -7.33 -34.03
CA THR A 7 26.15 -7.28 -33.42
C THR A 7 27.02 -6.15 -33.97
N SER A 8 26.70 -5.61 -35.16
CA SER A 8 27.42 -4.45 -35.71
C SER A 8 27.17 -3.16 -34.92
N ARG A 9 26.07 -3.09 -34.16
CA ARG A 9 25.72 -1.93 -33.35
C ARG A 9 25.75 -2.31 -31.87
N ARG A 10 26.80 -1.89 -31.16
CA ARG A 10 27.01 -2.23 -29.74
C ARG A 10 25.78 -1.97 -28.86
N LYS A 11 25.10 -0.83 -29.05
CA LYS A 11 23.88 -0.50 -28.29
C LYS A 11 22.77 -1.52 -28.52
N VAL A 12 22.43 -1.79 -29.79
CA VAL A 12 21.37 -2.75 -30.16
C VAL A 12 21.70 -4.17 -29.68
N TRP A 13 22.97 -4.57 -29.77
CA TRP A 13 23.40 -5.87 -29.28
C TRP A 13 23.24 -6.01 -27.76
N VAL A 14 23.69 -5.03 -26.99
CA VAL A 14 23.55 -5.03 -25.52
C VAL A 14 22.08 -4.98 -25.10
N ASP A 15 21.26 -4.11 -25.71
CA ASP A 15 19.83 -4.02 -25.42
C ASP A 15 19.11 -5.35 -25.73
N THR A 16 19.52 -6.03 -26.80
CA THR A 16 18.99 -7.35 -27.17
C THR A 16 19.37 -8.42 -26.15
N MET A 17 20.63 -8.46 -25.67
CA MET A 17 21.01 -9.41 -24.61
C MET A 17 20.32 -9.08 -23.29
N MET A 18 20.23 -7.80 -22.91
CA MET A 18 19.52 -7.38 -21.69
C MET A 18 18.05 -7.80 -21.72
N LYS A 19 17.39 -7.68 -22.87
CA LYS A 19 15.97 -8.01 -23.00
C LYS A 19 15.70 -9.51 -23.16
N GLU A 20 16.41 -10.19 -24.05
CA GLU A 20 16.11 -11.57 -24.44
C GLU A 20 16.85 -12.61 -23.59
N GLU A 21 18.03 -12.31 -23.07
CA GLU A 21 18.82 -13.23 -22.24
C GLU A 21 18.54 -13.01 -20.74
N LEU A 22 18.56 -11.75 -20.29
CA LEU A 22 18.36 -11.41 -18.88
C LEU A 22 16.89 -11.12 -18.52
N GLY A 23 16.00 -11.00 -19.51
CA GLY A 23 14.60 -10.66 -19.28
C GLY A 23 14.39 -9.26 -18.70
N LEU A 24 15.39 -8.38 -18.80
CA LEU A 24 15.32 -7.02 -18.26
C LEU A 24 14.48 -6.16 -19.20
N ILE A 25 13.35 -5.69 -18.69
CA ILE A 25 12.51 -4.69 -19.34
C ILE A 25 13.00 -3.34 -18.83
N GLU A 26 13.37 -2.43 -19.73
CA GLU A 26 13.64 -1.04 -19.36
C GLU A 26 12.39 -0.45 -18.70
N ASP A 27 12.51 -0.05 -17.43
CA ASP A 27 11.45 0.67 -16.73
C ASP A 27 11.60 2.16 -17.04
N GLU A 28 10.73 2.68 -17.90
CA GLU A 28 10.74 4.10 -18.28
C GLU A 28 10.20 5.02 -17.16
N LYS A 29 9.78 4.47 -16.01
CA LYS A 29 9.26 5.29 -14.91
C LYS A 29 10.34 6.10 -14.23
N ASN A 30 10.07 7.39 -14.08
CA ASN A 30 10.86 8.27 -13.24
C ASN A 30 10.78 7.81 -11.76
N PRO A 31 11.93 7.56 -11.10
CA PRO A 31 11.97 7.16 -9.70
C PRO A 31 11.32 8.18 -8.75
N MET A 32 11.43 9.47 -9.07
CA MET A 32 10.87 10.54 -8.25
C MET A 32 9.34 10.47 -8.21
N ASP A 33 8.70 10.27 -9.36
CA ASP A 33 7.24 10.19 -9.46
C ASP A 33 6.68 9.01 -8.65
N SER A 34 7.36 7.85 -8.72
CA SER A 34 6.98 6.65 -7.97
C SER A 34 7.11 6.85 -6.46
N SER A 35 8.16 7.55 -6.03
CA SER A 35 8.43 7.83 -4.61
C SER A 35 7.39 8.81 -4.04
N VAL A 36 7.13 9.92 -4.75
CA VAL A 36 6.15 10.94 -4.34
C VAL A 36 4.75 10.35 -4.30
N SER A 37 4.36 9.56 -5.30
CA SER A 37 3.05 8.91 -5.33
C SER A 37 2.86 7.97 -4.14
N THR A 38 3.87 7.17 -3.80
CA THR A 38 3.81 6.23 -2.67
C THR A 38 3.76 6.98 -1.34
N PHE A 39 4.58 8.03 -1.17
CA PHE A 39 4.62 8.83 0.05
C PHE A 39 3.27 9.52 0.32
N ILE A 40 2.72 10.20 -0.69
CA ILE A 40 1.43 10.89 -0.55
C ILE A 40 0.31 9.87 -0.33
N GLY A 41 0.29 8.78 -1.11
CA GLY A 41 -0.71 7.72 -0.97
C GLY A 41 -0.72 7.09 0.42
N PHE A 42 0.46 6.79 0.97
CA PHE A 42 0.61 6.24 2.32
C PHE A 42 0.10 7.20 3.39
N ASN A 43 0.49 8.47 3.33
CA ASN A 43 0.05 9.48 4.31
C ASN A 43 -1.47 9.71 4.23
N LEU A 44 -2.03 9.86 3.03
CA LEU A 44 -3.46 10.11 2.87
C LEU A 44 -4.32 8.96 3.41
N ILE A 45 -3.96 7.71 3.12
CA ILE A 45 -4.71 6.54 3.61
C ILE A 45 -4.45 6.32 5.10
N GLY A 46 -3.20 6.50 5.56
CA GLY A 46 -2.82 6.33 6.96
C GLY A 46 -3.45 7.35 7.90
N LEU A 47 -3.80 8.54 7.40
CA LEU A 47 -4.52 9.56 8.17
C LEU A 47 -5.99 9.20 8.43
N ILE A 48 -6.63 8.39 7.58
CA ILE A 48 -8.06 8.06 7.68
C ILE A 48 -8.46 7.56 9.09
N PRO A 49 -7.79 6.55 9.70
CA PRO A 49 -8.10 6.13 11.07
C PRO A 49 -7.81 7.17 12.15
N LEU A 50 -6.94 8.15 11.88
CA LEU A 50 -6.58 9.19 12.85
C LEU A 50 -7.59 10.34 12.88
N ILE A 51 -8.34 10.55 11.79
CA ILE A 51 -9.33 11.63 11.67
C ILE A 51 -10.34 11.62 12.84
N PRO A 52 -10.97 10.49 13.23
CA PRO A 52 -11.89 10.48 14.36
C PRO A 52 -11.23 10.95 15.65
N PHE A 53 -10.00 10.53 15.95
CA PHE A 53 -9.27 11.00 17.14
C PHE A 53 -8.99 12.50 17.08
N MET A 54 -8.59 13.03 15.93
CA MET A 54 -8.36 14.46 15.76
C MET A 54 -9.65 15.27 15.98
N ILE A 55 -10.77 14.80 15.45
CA ILE A 55 -12.07 15.48 15.59
C ILE A 55 -12.52 15.51 17.06
N PHE A 56 -12.48 14.37 17.76
CA PHE A 56 -12.86 14.31 19.17
C PHE A 56 -11.97 15.21 20.04
N MET A 57 -10.65 15.20 19.79
CA MET A 57 -9.72 16.10 20.46
C MET A 57 -10.04 17.59 20.22
N MET A 58 -10.40 17.98 19.00
CA MET A 58 -10.74 19.37 18.67
C MET A 58 -12.06 19.85 19.29
N ILE A 59 -13.02 18.95 19.48
CA ILE A 59 -14.33 19.26 20.07
C ILE A 59 -14.27 19.31 21.61
N GLY A 60 -13.13 18.93 22.21
CA GLY A 60 -12.94 18.92 23.66
C GLY A 60 -13.69 17.78 24.35
N THR A 61 -14.10 16.76 23.62
CA THR A 61 -14.61 15.52 24.17
C THR A 61 -13.44 14.57 24.44
N ASP A 62 -13.47 13.90 25.59
CA ASP A 62 -12.46 12.88 25.88
C ASP A 62 -12.44 11.85 24.75
N ALA A 63 -11.23 11.54 24.26
CA ALA A 63 -10.99 10.56 23.21
C ALA A 63 -11.24 9.14 23.79
N ASN A 64 -12.50 8.85 24.03
CA ASN A 64 -13.02 7.66 24.67
C ASN A 64 -13.25 6.53 23.64
N SER A 65 -13.94 5.49 24.09
CA SER A 65 -14.36 4.33 23.29
C SER A 65 -15.05 4.70 21.97
N GLU A 66 -15.74 5.84 21.89
CA GLU A 66 -16.40 6.29 20.66
C GLU A 66 -15.40 6.61 19.54
N ALA A 67 -14.35 7.39 19.82
CA ALA A 67 -13.33 7.73 18.83
C ALA A 67 -12.64 6.47 18.28
N PHE A 68 -12.41 5.48 19.15
CA PHE A 68 -11.87 4.18 18.77
C PHE A 68 -12.80 3.39 17.84
N VAL A 69 -14.12 3.38 18.11
CA VAL A 69 -15.11 2.72 17.24
C VAL A 69 -15.17 3.40 15.88
N TYR A 70 -15.24 4.73 15.84
CA TYR A 70 -15.24 5.46 14.57
C TYR A 70 -13.94 5.23 13.79
N SER A 71 -12.78 5.25 14.45
CA SER A 71 -11.49 4.94 13.82
C SER A 71 -11.46 3.53 13.23
N THR A 72 -11.99 2.55 13.95
CA THR A 72 -12.09 1.15 13.51
C THR A 72 -12.97 1.04 12.26
N ILE A 73 -14.13 1.70 12.23
CA ILE A 73 -15.01 1.72 11.06
C ILE A 73 -14.30 2.40 9.88
N SER A 74 -13.64 3.54 10.11
CA SER A 74 -12.91 4.28 9.09
C SER A 74 -11.81 3.44 8.43
N ILE A 75 -11.02 2.68 9.20
CA ILE A 75 -9.96 1.83 8.62
C ILE A 75 -10.51 0.61 7.88
N ILE A 76 -11.60 0.01 8.36
CA ILE A 76 -12.31 -1.08 7.67
C ILE A 76 -12.76 -0.60 6.28
N VAL A 77 -13.41 0.56 6.21
CA VAL A 77 -13.85 1.17 4.95
C VAL A 77 -12.64 1.50 4.06
N ALA A 78 -11.58 2.09 4.62
CA ALA A 78 -10.37 2.42 3.87
C ALA A 78 -9.71 1.19 3.25
N PHE A 79 -9.48 0.12 4.02
CA PHE A 79 -8.87 -1.11 3.52
C PHE A 79 -9.73 -1.77 2.44
N PHE A 80 -11.04 -1.80 2.61
CA PHE A 80 -11.94 -2.35 1.61
C PHE A 80 -11.89 -1.55 0.30
N LEU A 81 -11.96 -0.21 0.37
CA LEU A 81 -11.89 0.67 -0.80
C LEU A 81 -10.55 0.57 -1.53
N VAL A 82 -9.44 0.60 -0.80
CA VAL A 82 -8.09 0.46 -1.36
C VAL A 82 -7.94 -0.91 -2.05
N GLY A 83 -8.43 -1.98 -1.43
CA GLY A 83 -8.44 -3.30 -2.02
C GLY A 83 -9.30 -3.39 -3.28
N MET A 84 -10.48 -2.74 -3.31
CA MET A 84 -11.33 -2.65 -4.50
C MET A 84 -10.66 -1.89 -5.65
N ILE A 85 -10.03 -0.75 -5.35
CA ILE A 85 -9.30 0.06 -6.35
C ILE A 85 -8.14 -0.76 -6.91
N LYS A 86 -7.33 -1.38 -6.05
CA LYS A 86 -6.26 -2.29 -6.44
C LYS A 86 -6.81 -3.40 -7.34
N GLY A 87 -7.90 -4.05 -6.94
CA GLY A 87 -8.55 -5.13 -7.70
C GLY A 87 -8.97 -4.69 -9.11
N LYS A 88 -9.52 -3.47 -9.25
CA LYS A 88 -9.87 -2.89 -10.54
C LYS A 88 -8.64 -2.68 -11.43
N ILE A 89 -7.55 -2.15 -10.87
CA ILE A 89 -6.30 -1.87 -11.61
C ILE A 89 -5.69 -3.16 -12.15
N VAL A 90 -5.64 -4.22 -11.32
CA VAL A 90 -5.06 -5.51 -11.72
C VAL A 90 -6.05 -6.44 -12.47
N LYS A 91 -7.21 -5.93 -12.89
CA LYS A 91 -8.27 -6.68 -13.60
C LYS A 91 -8.73 -7.96 -12.87
N LYS A 92 -8.78 -7.93 -11.54
CA LYS A 92 -9.33 -9.00 -10.68
C LYS A 92 -10.69 -8.58 -10.11
N SER A 93 -11.40 -9.52 -9.49
CA SER A 93 -12.68 -9.21 -8.82
C SER A 93 -12.48 -8.17 -7.71
N LYS A 94 -13.15 -7.01 -7.84
CA LYS A 94 -13.02 -5.85 -6.95
C LYS A 94 -13.41 -6.20 -5.51
N ILE A 95 -14.56 -6.84 -5.33
CA ILE A 95 -15.09 -7.21 -4.00
C ILE A 95 -14.14 -8.20 -3.33
N ARG A 96 -13.69 -9.22 -4.07
CA ARG A 96 -12.75 -10.22 -3.55
C ARG A 96 -11.43 -9.56 -3.11
N ALA A 97 -10.89 -8.67 -3.93
CA ALA A 97 -9.67 -7.93 -3.58
C ALA A 97 -9.86 -7.02 -2.35
N GLY A 98 -11.00 -6.34 -2.25
CA GLY A 98 -11.39 -5.56 -1.07
C GLY A 98 -11.42 -6.40 0.21
N ILE A 99 -12.09 -7.55 0.18
CA ILE A 99 -12.17 -8.48 1.33
C ILE A 99 -10.78 -8.98 1.72
N TYR A 100 -9.95 -9.38 0.75
CA TYR A 100 -8.59 -9.83 1.04
C TYR A 100 -7.74 -8.75 1.73
N THR A 101 -7.79 -7.51 1.24
CA THR A 101 -7.06 -6.40 1.85
C THR A 101 -7.56 -6.11 3.27
N LEU A 102 -8.87 -6.15 3.48
CA LEU A 102 -9.49 -5.97 4.79
C LEU A 102 -9.07 -7.07 5.77
N ILE A 103 -9.02 -8.33 5.35
CA ILE A 103 -8.58 -9.45 6.22
C ILE A 103 -7.11 -9.29 6.60
N ILE A 104 -6.23 -9.01 5.63
CA ILE A 104 -4.80 -8.83 5.90
C ILE A 104 -4.58 -7.67 6.87
N GLY A 105 -5.23 -6.53 6.63
CA GLY A 105 -5.15 -5.37 7.49
C GLY A 105 -5.73 -5.63 8.89
N GLY A 106 -6.86 -6.34 8.98
CA GLY A 106 -7.48 -6.73 10.24
C GLY A 106 -6.58 -7.63 11.08
N VAL A 107 -5.95 -8.63 10.47
CA VAL A 107 -4.97 -9.50 11.15
C VAL A 107 -3.79 -8.68 11.65
N ALA A 108 -3.25 -7.77 10.85
CA ALA A 108 -2.16 -6.89 11.26
C ALA A 108 -2.56 -6.00 12.46
N SER A 109 -3.77 -5.43 12.46
CA SER A 109 -4.28 -4.63 13.56
C SER A 109 -4.44 -5.43 14.85
N ILE A 110 -4.94 -6.67 14.77
CA ILE A 110 -5.06 -7.57 15.93
C ILE A 110 -3.67 -7.87 16.51
N VAL A 111 -2.69 -8.17 15.66
CA VAL A 111 -1.30 -8.41 16.10
C VAL A 111 -0.74 -7.17 16.78
N ALA A 112 -0.87 -5.98 16.17
CA ALA A 112 -0.39 -4.73 16.75
C ALA A 112 -1.02 -4.42 18.11
N TYR A 113 -2.34 -4.60 18.24
CA TYR A 113 -3.06 -4.43 19.50
C TYR A 113 -2.59 -5.42 20.56
N SER A 114 -2.44 -6.70 20.20
CA SER A 114 -2.00 -7.76 21.12
C SER A 114 -0.58 -7.51 21.64
N VAL A 115 0.32 -7.08 20.76
CA VAL A 115 1.69 -6.70 21.13
C VAL A 115 1.68 -5.49 22.06
N GLY A 116 0.88 -4.46 21.75
CA GLY A 116 0.73 -3.28 22.60
C GLY A 116 0.19 -3.62 23.99
N TYR A 117 -0.83 -4.48 24.06
CA TYR A 117 -1.39 -4.97 25.32
C TYR A 117 -0.38 -5.82 26.11
N GLY A 118 0.37 -6.70 25.43
CA GLY A 118 1.43 -7.49 26.05
C GLY A 118 2.53 -6.60 26.65
N LEU A 119 2.97 -5.57 25.93
CA LEU A 119 3.93 -4.59 26.43
C LEU A 119 3.40 -3.83 27.65
N GLN A 120 2.13 -3.41 27.63
CA GLN A 120 1.49 -2.75 28.77
C GLN A 120 1.56 -3.63 30.03
N SER A 121 1.32 -4.93 29.91
CA SER A 121 1.35 -5.88 31.04
C SER A 121 2.75 -6.17 31.60
N MET A 122 3.82 -5.83 30.87
CA MET A 122 5.20 -6.02 31.32
C MET A 122 5.80 -4.76 31.94
N VAL A 123 5.32 -3.58 31.52
CA VAL A 123 5.83 -2.27 31.97
C VAL A 123 5.10 -1.76 33.21
N MET A 124 3.81 -2.09 33.36
CA MET A 124 3.01 -1.83 34.57
C MET A 124 3.01 -3.04 35.48
#